data_AF-A0A516SBY1-F1
#
_entry.id   AF-A0A516SBY1-F1
#
_cell.length_a   1.000
_cell.length_b   1.000
_cell.length_c   1.000
_cell.angle_alpha   90.00
_cell.angle_beta   90.00
_cell.angle_gamma   90.00
#
_symmetry.space_group_name_H-M   'P 1'
#
loop_
_entity.id
_entity.type
_entity.pdbx_description
1 polymer ?
#
loop_
_entity_poly.entity_id
_entity_poly.type
_entity_poly.pdbx_seq_one_letter_code
_entity_poly.pdbx_strand_id
1 'polypeptide(L)'
;MRYSYPKTPAAGFTLLELLVVLLIIGLLAGFVGPKYFSQIGKSQTQVARAQIDGFDKALDQYRVDVGSYPTTAQGLAALVAAPANEGNWRGPYLKKRVPADPWGHAYVYKSPGDNGRDADVIAYGKDGKPGGSGDDADVTNWDSLEPK
;
A
#
# COMPACT_ATOMS: atom_id res chain seq x y z
N MET A 1 -29.03 20.30 -71.78
CA MET A 1 -29.07 20.97 -70.47
C MET A 1 -28.27 20.14 -69.46
N ARG A 2 -27.18 20.66 -68.90
CA ARG A 2 -26.42 19.99 -67.82
C ARG A 2 -26.56 20.83 -66.56
N TYR A 3 -27.21 20.30 -65.53
CA TYR A 3 -27.34 20.94 -64.23
C TYR A 3 -26.01 20.81 -63.48
N SER A 4 -25.38 21.95 -63.19
CA SER A 4 -24.19 22.01 -62.34
C SER A 4 -24.64 22.09 -60.87
N TYR A 5 -24.42 21.02 -60.12
CA TYR A 5 -24.68 21.01 -58.67
C TYR A 5 -23.64 21.87 -57.95
N PRO A 6 -24.04 22.81 -57.08
CA PRO A 6 -23.10 23.59 -56.28
C PRO A 6 -22.40 22.67 -55.27
N LYS A 7 -21.06 22.70 -55.24
CA LYS A 7 -20.29 22.07 -54.17
C LYS A 7 -20.41 22.92 -52.91
N THR A 8 -20.96 22.36 -51.85
CA THR A 8 -20.89 22.95 -50.52
C THR A 8 -19.43 23.05 -50.10
N PRO A 9 -18.95 24.21 -49.62
CA PRO A 9 -17.59 24.33 -49.12
C PRO A 9 -17.40 23.41 -47.92
N ALA A 10 -16.34 22.61 -47.93
CA ALA A 10 -15.91 21.88 -46.75
C ALA A 10 -15.38 22.88 -45.72
N ALA A 11 -16.00 22.94 -44.54
CA ALA A 11 -15.47 23.71 -43.43
C ALA A 11 -14.17 23.05 -42.95
N GLY A 12 -13.04 23.71 -43.15
CA GLY A 12 -11.75 23.29 -42.60
C GLY A 12 -11.60 23.75 -41.15
N PHE A 13 -10.88 22.97 -40.35
CA PHE A 13 -10.50 23.39 -39.00
C PHE A 13 -9.57 24.60 -39.04
N THR A 14 -9.84 25.60 -38.19
CA THR A 14 -8.93 26.74 -38.00
C THR A 14 -7.83 26.40 -37.00
N LEU A 15 -6.67 27.06 -37.12
CA LEU A 15 -5.58 26.95 -36.15
C LEU A 15 -6.03 27.39 -34.74
N LEU A 16 -6.98 28.32 -34.67
CA LEU A 16 -7.49 28.88 -33.42
C LEU A 16 -8.31 27.83 -32.65
N GLU A 17 -9.16 27.07 -33.32
CA GLU A 17 -9.91 25.97 -32.71
C GLU A 17 -8.98 24.90 -32.13
N LEU A 18 -7.93 24.55 -32.86
CA LEU A 18 -6.96 23.56 -32.39
C LEU A 18 -6.14 24.08 -31.20
N LEU A 19 -5.80 25.38 -31.17
CA LEU A 19 -5.14 26.01 -30.04
C LEU A 19 -6.01 26.01 -28.78
N VAL A 20 -7.30 26.35 -28.89
CA VAL A 20 -8.24 26.31 -27.76
C VAL A 20 -8.40 24.90 -27.21
N VAL A 21 -8.46 23.88 -28.06
CA VAL A 21 -8.55 22.48 -27.62
C VAL A 21 -7.29 22.08 -26.85
N LEU A 22 -6.09 22.39 -27.35
CA LEU A 22 -4.83 22.08 -26.67
C LEU A 22 -4.72 22.80 -25.31
N LEU A 23 -5.18 24.05 -25.23
CA LEU A 23 -5.25 24.80 -23.98
C LEU A 23 -6.12 24.07 -22.94
N ILE A 24 -7.33 23.67 -23.32
CA ILE A 24 -8.26 22.97 -22.41
C ILE A 24 -7.68 21.62 -21.98
N ILE A 25 -7.09 20.84 -22.90
CA ILE A 25 -6.45 19.56 -22.57
C ILE A 25 -5.28 19.78 -21.60
N GLY A 26 -4.45 20.80 -21.82
CA GLY A 26 -3.33 21.14 -20.92
C GLY A 26 -3.79 21.51 -19.51
N LEU A 27 -4.86 22.31 -19.40
CA LEU A 27 -5.44 22.69 -18.10
C LEU A 27 -6.05 21.48 -17.38
N LEU A 28 -6.80 20.64 -18.09
CA LEU A 28 -7.39 19.42 -17.51
C LEU A 28 -6.31 18.42 -17.07
N ALA A 29 -5.27 18.20 -17.88
CA ALA A 29 -4.17 17.31 -17.53
C ALA A 29 -3.44 17.75 -16.25
N GLY A 30 -3.20 19.05 -16.08
CA GLY A 30 -2.57 19.60 -14.87
C GLY A 30 -3.42 19.45 -13.60
N PHE A 31 -4.76 19.49 -13.72
CA PHE A 31 -5.66 19.41 -12.58
C PHE A 31 -5.93 17.97 -12.12
N VAL A 32 -6.07 17.03 -13.06
CA VAL A 32 -6.52 15.66 -12.76
C VAL A 32 -5.36 14.76 -12.34
N GLY A 33 -4.14 14.99 -12.84
CA GLY A 33 -2.96 14.16 -12.57
C GLY A 33 -2.63 14.00 -11.07
N PRO A 34 -2.39 15.08 -10.31
CA PRO A 34 -1.96 14.97 -8.91
C PRO A 34 -2.96 14.26 -8.00
N LYS A 35 -4.27 14.49 -8.20
CA LYS A 35 -5.33 13.95 -7.34
C LYS A 35 -5.45 12.43 -7.45
N TYR A 36 -5.19 11.87 -8.62
CA TYR A 36 -5.25 10.43 -8.85
C TYR A 36 -4.13 9.67 -8.11
N PHE A 37 -2.89 10.20 -8.17
CA PHE A 37 -1.75 9.59 -7.48
C PHE A 37 -1.88 9.63 -5.96
N SER A 38 -2.30 10.76 -5.38
CA SER A 38 -2.50 10.86 -3.92
C SER A 38 -3.61 9.96 -3.39
N GLN A 39 -4.58 9.56 -4.22
CA GLN A 39 -5.65 8.65 -3.81
C GLN A 39 -5.17 7.18 -3.79
N ILE A 40 -4.31 6.80 -4.73
CA ILE A 40 -3.68 5.47 -4.75
C ILE A 40 -2.79 5.29 -3.52
N GLY A 41 -1.90 6.27 -3.25
CA GLY A 41 -1.01 6.24 -2.08
C GLY A 41 -1.75 6.02 -0.76
N LYS A 42 -2.82 6.80 -0.53
CA LYS A 42 -3.69 6.65 0.65
C LYS A 42 -4.33 5.27 0.77
N SER A 43 -4.70 4.65 -0.35
CA SER A 43 -5.27 3.29 -0.36
C SER A 43 -4.22 2.26 0.05
N GLN A 44 -2.98 2.39 -0.43
CA GLN A 44 -1.90 1.48 -0.10
C GLN A 44 -1.57 1.54 1.40
N THR A 45 -1.38 2.74 1.96
CA THR A 45 -1.12 2.90 3.40
C THR A 45 -2.23 2.29 4.28
N GLN A 46 -3.50 2.42 3.88
CA GLN A 46 -4.63 1.82 4.61
C GLN A 46 -4.62 0.30 4.55
N VAL A 47 -4.33 -0.28 3.38
CA VAL A 47 -4.20 -1.74 3.24
C VAL A 47 -3.02 -2.24 4.09
N ALA A 48 -1.88 -1.55 4.06
CA ALA A 48 -0.72 -1.91 4.85
C ALA A 48 -1.05 -1.92 6.35
N ARG A 49 -1.73 -0.88 6.84
CA ARG A 49 -2.17 -0.79 8.24
C ARG A 49 -3.14 -1.91 8.61
N ALA A 50 -4.13 -2.20 7.78
CA ALA A 50 -5.06 -3.29 8.03
C ALA A 50 -4.38 -4.67 8.07
N GLN A 51 -3.35 -4.89 7.25
CA GLN A 51 -2.55 -6.11 7.29
C GLN A 51 -1.71 -6.19 8.56
N ILE A 52 -1.07 -5.09 8.96
CA ILE A 52 -0.31 -4.98 10.22
C ILE A 52 -1.20 -5.26 11.42
N ASP A 53 -2.40 -4.67 11.50
CA ASP A 53 -3.37 -4.96 12.57
C ASP A 53 -3.78 -6.45 12.60
N GLY A 54 -3.83 -7.09 11.43
CA GLY A 54 -4.05 -8.52 11.29
C GLY A 54 -2.88 -9.35 11.83
N PHE A 55 -1.64 -8.92 11.58
CA PHE A 55 -0.44 -9.56 12.13
C PHE A 55 -0.35 -9.37 13.65
N ASP A 56 -0.62 -8.17 14.18
CA ASP A 56 -0.59 -7.88 15.62
C ASP A 56 -1.52 -8.85 16.38
N LYS A 57 -2.75 -9.02 15.89
CA LYS A 57 -3.72 -9.98 16.46
C LYS A 57 -3.25 -11.43 16.37
N ALA A 58 -2.64 -11.83 15.25
CA ALA A 58 -2.13 -13.19 15.08
C ALA A 58 -0.92 -13.47 15.98
N LEU A 59 -0.05 -12.47 16.14
CA LEU A 59 1.09 -12.49 17.04
C LEU A 59 0.64 -12.59 18.50
N ASP A 60 -0.38 -11.83 18.90
CA ASP A 60 -0.95 -11.92 20.25
C ASP A 60 -1.53 -13.30 20.54
N GLN A 61 -2.25 -13.89 19.57
CA GLN A 61 -2.77 -15.24 19.71
C GLN A 61 -1.64 -16.29 19.80
N TYR A 62 -0.58 -16.13 18.99
CA TYR A 62 0.62 -16.98 19.10
C TYR A 62 1.20 -16.90 20.51
N ARG A 63 1.35 -15.69 21.07
CA ARG A 63 1.86 -15.49 22.43
C ARG A 63 0.96 -16.12 23.49
N VAL A 64 -0.37 -16.08 23.33
CA VAL A 64 -1.30 -16.73 24.26
C VAL A 64 -1.07 -18.24 24.32
N ASP A 65 -0.81 -18.89 23.19
CA ASP A 65 -0.63 -20.34 23.13
C ASP A 65 0.79 -20.78 23.50
N VAL A 66 1.80 -20.07 22.99
CA VAL A 66 3.22 -20.43 23.12
C VAL A 66 3.87 -19.80 24.37
N GLY A 67 3.33 -18.67 24.85
CA GLY A 67 3.85 -17.90 25.98
C GLY A 67 4.78 -16.75 25.59
N SER A 68 5.26 -16.71 24.35
CA SER A 68 6.12 -15.66 23.80
C SER A 68 5.79 -15.39 22.33
N TYR A 69 6.19 -14.23 21.81
CA TYR A 69 6.14 -14.00 20.37
C TYR A 69 7.18 -14.86 19.63
N PRO A 70 7.01 -15.09 18.31
CA PRO A 70 8.04 -15.69 17.49
C PRO A 70 9.35 -14.91 17.57
N THR A 71 10.48 -15.60 17.53
CA THR A 71 11.78 -14.94 17.39
C THR A 71 11.90 -14.23 16.04
N THR A 72 12.77 -13.23 15.95
CA THR A 72 13.08 -12.56 14.67
C THR A 72 13.51 -13.54 13.57
N ALA A 73 14.19 -14.64 13.93
CA ALA A 73 14.60 -15.68 12.98
C ALA A 73 13.43 -16.56 12.47
N GLN A 74 12.43 -16.81 13.32
CA GLN A 74 11.20 -17.51 12.92
C GLN A 74 10.29 -16.61 12.09
N GLY A 75 10.23 -15.31 12.44
CA GLY A 75 9.50 -14.29 11.71
C GLY A 75 7.98 -14.51 11.65
N LEU A 76 7.31 -13.77 10.76
CA LEU A 76 5.87 -13.93 10.51
C LEU A 76 5.51 -15.29 9.92
N ALA A 77 6.48 -16.07 9.43
CA ALA A 77 6.24 -17.42 8.92
C ALA A 77 5.74 -18.37 10.03
N ALA A 78 6.12 -18.13 11.29
CA ALA A 78 5.63 -18.86 12.47
C ALA A 78 4.11 -18.74 12.67
N LEU A 79 3.49 -17.71 12.09
CA LEU A 79 2.04 -17.51 12.14
C LEU A 79 1.29 -18.43 11.19
N VAL A 80 1.98 -18.99 10.19
CA VAL A 80 1.39 -19.86 9.16
C VAL A 80 1.76 -21.32 9.40
N ALA A 81 2.99 -21.58 9.83
CA ALA A 81 3.49 -22.93 10.07
C ALA A 81 4.19 -23.02 11.42
N ALA A 82 4.06 -24.18 12.08
CA ALA A 82 4.71 -24.44 13.35
C ALA A 82 6.24 -24.35 13.23
N PRO A 83 6.91 -23.53 14.06
CA PRO A 83 8.37 -23.54 14.16
C PRO A 83 8.89 -24.87 14.71
N ALA A 84 10.16 -25.18 14.37
CA ALA A 84 10.82 -26.33 14.96
C ALA A 84 10.91 -26.16 16.49
N ASN A 85 10.54 -27.22 17.22
CA ASN A 85 10.54 -27.29 18.69
C ASN A 85 9.45 -26.47 19.41
N GLU A 86 8.41 -26.01 18.72
CA GLU A 86 7.30 -25.29 19.37
C GLU A 86 6.10 -26.21 19.65
N GLY A 87 6.18 -26.98 20.73
CA GLY A 87 5.16 -28.00 21.08
C GLY A 87 3.80 -27.44 21.46
N ASN A 88 3.73 -26.18 21.88
CA ASN A 88 2.49 -25.49 22.26
C ASN A 88 1.83 -24.73 21.11
N TRP A 89 2.38 -24.82 19.90
CA TRP A 89 1.81 -24.15 18.73
C TRP A 89 0.43 -24.72 18.38
N ARG A 90 -0.57 -23.83 18.27
CA ARG A 90 -1.98 -24.18 17.99
C ARG A 90 -2.52 -23.48 16.74
N GLY A 91 -1.64 -22.99 15.89
CA GLY A 91 -1.98 -22.31 14.66
C GLY A 91 -2.60 -23.24 13.59
N PRO A 92 -2.76 -22.75 12.35
CA PRO A 92 -2.23 -21.48 11.84
C PRO A 92 -2.99 -20.26 12.37
N TYR A 93 -2.24 -19.22 12.73
CA TYR A 93 -2.75 -17.94 13.22
C TYR A 93 -3.14 -16.99 12.08
N LEU A 94 -2.64 -17.24 10.88
CA LEU A 94 -3.05 -16.58 9.64
C LEU A 94 -3.78 -17.57 8.71
N LYS A 95 -4.91 -17.14 8.14
CA LYS A 95 -5.70 -17.96 7.19
C LYS A 95 -5.00 -18.20 5.86
N LYS A 96 -4.06 -17.32 5.49
CA LYS A 96 -3.31 -17.35 4.24
C LYS A 96 -1.83 -17.20 4.56
N ARG A 97 -0.96 -17.50 3.59
CA ARG A 97 0.46 -17.16 3.67
C ARG A 97 0.64 -15.67 3.99
N VAL A 98 1.77 -15.32 4.59
CA VAL A 98 2.15 -13.93 4.83
C VAL A 98 2.16 -13.20 3.48
N PRO A 99 1.29 -12.20 3.26
CA PRO A 99 1.30 -11.39 2.05
C PRO A 99 2.53 -10.47 2.03
N ALA A 100 2.89 -10.02 0.82
CA ALA A 100 3.71 -8.82 0.69
C ALA A 100 2.87 -7.60 1.06
N ASP A 101 3.54 -6.52 1.45
CA ASP A 101 2.92 -5.23 1.64
C ASP A 101 2.34 -4.70 0.30
N PRO A 102 1.57 -3.61 0.33
CA PRO A 102 0.87 -3.12 -0.86
C PRO A 102 1.80 -2.55 -1.95
N TRP A 103 3.06 -2.30 -1.63
CA TRP A 103 4.11 -1.87 -2.57
C TRP A 103 4.94 -3.03 -3.10
N GLY A 104 4.72 -4.25 -2.59
CA GLY A 104 5.36 -5.49 -3.02
C GLY A 104 6.58 -5.90 -2.19
N HIS A 105 6.84 -5.24 -1.07
CA HIS A 105 7.93 -5.59 -0.16
C HIS A 105 7.48 -6.57 0.92
N ALA A 106 8.43 -7.29 1.51
CA ALA A 106 8.14 -8.12 2.67
C ALA A 106 8.04 -7.25 3.92
N TYR A 107 7.08 -7.55 4.80
CA TYR A 107 7.02 -6.94 6.12
C TYR A 107 8.26 -7.27 6.93
N VAL A 108 8.79 -6.25 7.63
CA VAL A 108 9.86 -6.44 8.60
C VAL A 108 9.24 -6.77 9.94
N TYR A 109 9.76 -7.83 10.56
CA TYR A 109 9.34 -8.29 11.87
C TYR A 109 10.54 -8.34 12.81
N LYS A 110 10.37 -7.85 14.03
CA LYS A 110 11.40 -7.90 15.06
C LYS A 110 10.79 -8.25 16.42
N SER A 111 11.42 -9.19 17.11
CA SER A 111 11.15 -9.50 18.52
C SER A 111 12.46 -9.86 19.24
N PRO A 112 12.77 -9.23 20.39
CA PRO A 112 12.01 -8.14 21.03
C PRO A 112 11.97 -6.86 20.17
N GLY A 113 10.86 -6.12 20.23
CA GLY A 113 10.71 -4.85 19.53
C GLY A 113 11.58 -3.75 20.14
N ASP A 114 11.96 -2.75 19.34
CA ASP A 114 12.73 -1.59 19.80
C ASP A 114 11.82 -0.44 20.25
N ASN A 115 10.56 -0.42 19.80
CA ASN A 115 9.66 0.73 19.92
C ASN A 115 8.73 0.66 21.15
N GLY A 116 9.21 0.08 22.25
CA GLY A 116 8.44 -0.09 23.49
C GLY A 116 7.33 -1.16 23.40
N ARG A 117 7.34 -1.98 22.35
CA ARG A 117 6.49 -3.17 22.18
C ARG A 117 7.34 -4.44 22.24
N ASP A 118 6.70 -5.53 22.63
CA ASP A 118 7.33 -6.86 22.66
C ASP A 118 7.60 -7.41 21.23
N ALA A 119 6.87 -6.91 20.23
CA ALA A 119 7.06 -7.24 18.82
C ALA A 119 6.73 -6.05 17.91
N ASP A 120 7.60 -5.82 16.94
CA ASP A 120 7.52 -4.75 15.96
C ASP A 120 7.20 -5.33 14.57
N VAL A 121 6.25 -4.71 13.87
CA VAL A 121 5.90 -5.03 12.48
C VAL A 121 5.90 -3.75 11.66
N ILE A 122 6.64 -3.74 10.54
CA ILE A 122 6.92 -2.55 9.75
C ILE A 122 6.73 -2.84 8.26
N ALA A 123 6.09 -1.91 7.55
CA ALA A 123 6.21 -1.76 6.10
C ALA A 123 6.87 -0.42 5.78
N TYR A 124 7.96 -0.43 5.01
CA TYR A 124 8.78 0.75 4.70
C TYR A 124 8.22 1.64 3.58
N GLY A 125 6.89 1.70 3.45
CA GLY A 125 6.24 2.50 2.42
C GLY A 125 6.66 2.11 0.98
N LYS A 126 6.48 3.07 0.07
CA LYS A 126 6.72 2.90 -1.37
C LYS A 126 8.20 2.82 -1.74
N ASP A 127 9.09 3.46 -0.98
CA ASP A 127 10.52 3.49 -1.29
C ASP A 127 11.28 2.28 -0.73
N GLY A 128 10.63 1.50 0.15
CA GLY A 128 11.16 0.29 0.77
C GLY A 128 12.30 0.57 1.75
N LYS A 129 12.42 1.80 2.26
CA LYS A 129 13.49 2.22 3.17
C LYS A 129 12.93 2.79 4.47
N PRO A 130 13.66 2.68 5.59
CA PRO A 130 13.24 3.30 6.84
C PRO A 130 13.06 4.82 6.70
N GLY A 131 11.97 5.34 7.26
CA GLY A 131 11.64 6.75 7.34
C GLY A 131 10.67 7.21 6.24
N GLY A 132 11.07 8.21 5.47
CA GLY A 132 10.27 8.75 4.37
C GLY A 132 9.11 9.66 4.80
N SER A 133 8.34 10.13 3.81
CA SER A 133 7.16 10.99 4.01
C SER A 133 6.11 10.73 2.93
N GLY A 134 4.85 11.01 3.22
CA GLY A 134 3.76 10.76 2.25
C GLY A 134 3.62 9.27 1.95
N ASP A 135 3.74 8.90 0.67
CA ASP A 135 3.65 7.49 0.24
C ASP A 135 4.90 6.66 0.62
N ASP A 136 6.01 7.34 0.91
CA ASP A 136 7.26 6.71 1.33
C ASP A 136 7.34 6.57 2.87
N ALA A 137 6.33 7.06 3.61
CA ALA A 137 6.32 6.95 5.05
C ALA A 137 6.13 5.51 5.52
N ASP A 138 6.92 5.11 6.51
CA ASP A 138 6.77 3.84 7.21
C ASP A 138 5.35 3.67 7.79
N VAL A 139 4.85 2.44 7.74
CA VAL A 139 3.62 2.03 8.42
C VAL A 139 3.99 1.00 9.47
N THR A 140 3.70 1.31 10.74
CA THR A 140 4.13 0.50 11.87
C THR A 140 2.96 0.07 12.76
N ASN A 141 3.16 -0.97 13.58
CA ASN A 141 2.17 -1.37 14.60
C ASN A 141 2.17 -0.45 15.85
N TRP A 142 3.15 0.44 16.02
CA TRP A 142 3.21 1.35 17.17
C TRP A 142 2.73 2.78 16.87
N ASP A 143 2.63 3.21 15.61
CA ASP A 143 2.10 4.55 15.26
C ASP A 143 0.68 4.81 15.81
N SER A 144 -0.09 3.76 16.13
CA SER A 144 -1.40 3.90 16.76
C SER A 144 -1.33 4.44 18.20
N LEU A 145 -0.13 4.56 18.78
CA LEU A 145 0.11 5.05 20.13
C LEU A 145 0.48 6.54 20.19
N GLU A 146 0.69 7.21 19.05
CA GLU A 146 0.89 8.66 19.05
C GLU A 146 -0.47 9.38 19.21
N PRO A 147 -0.67 10.19 20.27
CA PRO A 147 -1.84 11.04 20.36
C PRO A 147 -1.79 12.06 19.21
N LYS A 148 -2.83 12.06 18.37
CA LYS A 148 -3.07 13.13 17.38
C LYS A 148 -3.23 14.49 18.05
#